data_AF-A0A4Z0A0R8-F1
#
_entry.id   AF-A0A4Z0A0R8-F1
#
_cell.length_a   1.000
_cell.length_b   1.000
_cell.length_c   1.000
_cell.angle_alpha   90.00
_cell.angle_beta   90.00
_cell.angle_gamma   90.00
#
_symmetry.space_group_name_H-M   'P 1'
#
loop_
_entity.id
_entity.type
_entity.pdbx_description
1 polymer ?
#
loop_
_entity_poly.entity_id
_entity_poly.type
_entity_poly.pdbx_seq_one_letter_code
_entity_poly.pdbx_strand_id
1 'polypeptide(L)' 'MNNFANGARVFFWDSNGTVVYGRVQSTSIQADGTQIVTLRLEGTNTTVNLPADLLNADHGQQH' A
#
# COMPACT_ATOMS: atom_id res chain seq x y z
N MET A 1 10.89 0.63 -11.61
CA MET A 1 10.57 -0.70 -11.03
C MET A 1 9.41 -0.50 -10.07
N ASN A 2 8.33 -1.26 -10.24
CA ASN A 2 7.08 -1.08 -9.49
C ASN A 2 7.24 -1.67 -8.07
N ASN A 3 7.46 -0.84 -7.06
CA ASN A 3 7.76 -1.28 -5.69
C ASN A 3 6.54 -1.92 -4.97
N PHE A 4 5.37 -1.91 -5.61
CA PHE A 4 4.11 -2.37 -5.05
C PHE A 4 3.53 -3.52 -5.89
N ALA A 5 4.19 -4.67 -5.86
CA ALA A 5 3.68 -5.88 -6.49
C ALA A 5 2.47 -6.43 -5.73
N ASN A 6 1.55 -7.11 -6.43
CA ASN A 6 0.42 -7.79 -5.78
C ASN A 6 0.92 -8.79 -4.73
N GLY A 7 0.33 -8.76 -3.54
CA GLY A 7 0.74 -9.55 -2.39
C GLY A 7 1.86 -8.93 -1.55
N ALA A 8 2.53 -7.86 -2.02
CA ALA A 8 3.51 -7.14 -1.22
C ALA A 8 2.85 -6.53 0.01
N ARG A 9 3.58 -6.59 1.13
CA ARG A 9 3.16 -5.95 2.38
C ARG A 9 3.66 -4.52 2.40
N VAL A 10 2.78 -3.61 2.79
CA VAL A 10 3.05 -2.18 2.89
C VAL A 10 2.47 -1.63 4.18
N PHE A 11 2.90 -0.44 4.54
CA PHE A 11 2.29 0.31 5.62
C PHE A 11 2.13 1.79 5.24
N PHE A 12 1.20 2.45 5.91
CA PHE A 12 0.98 3.88 5.82
C PHE A 12 0.58 4.43 7.19
N TRP A 13 0.68 5.74 7.35
CA TRP A 13 0.24 6.45 8.55
C TRP A 13 -1.18 6.95 8.33
N ASP A 14 -2.10 6.55 9.21
CA ASP A 14 -3.44 7.15 9.24
C ASP A 14 -3.40 8.58 9.81
N SER A 15 -4.46 9.34 9.58
CA SER A 15 -4.72 10.67 10.16
C SER A 15 -4.49 10.77 11.68
N ASN A 16 -4.64 9.67 12.42
CA ASN A 16 -4.38 9.63 13.86
C ASN A 16 -2.90 9.41 14.23
N GLY A 17 -2.00 9.29 13.25
CA GLY A 17 -0.59 8.97 13.47
C GLY A 17 -0.36 7.49 13.82
N THR A 18 -1.31 6.61 13.51
CA THR A 18 -1.18 5.17 13.71
C THR A 18 -0.63 4.50 12.46
N VAL A 19 0.32 3.57 12.62
CA VAL A 19 0.79 2.73 11.51
C VAL A 19 -0.26 1.69 11.17
N VAL A 20 -0.72 1.71 9.92
CA VAL A 20 -1.67 0.74 9.38
C VAL A 20 -0.97 -0.12 8.34
N TYR A 21 -1.08 -1.44 8.50
CA TYR A 21 -0.50 -2.41 7.57
C TYR A 21 -1.55 -2.94 6.60
N GLY A 22 -1.12 -3.20 5.37
CA GLY A 22 -1.96 -3.77 4.34
C GLY A 22 -1.16 -4.58 3.33
N ARG A 23 -1.87 -5.36 2.53
CA ARG A 23 -1.32 -6.07 1.38
C ARG A 23 -1.87 -5.53 0.08
N VAL A 24 -0.99 -5.34 -0.89
CA VAL A 24 -1.36 -4.91 -2.24
C VAL A 24 -2.26 -5.96 -2.88
N GLN A 25 -3.43 -5.54 -3.34
CA GLN A 25 -4.37 -6.35 -4.12
C GLN A 25 -4.26 -6.05 -5.62
N SER A 26 -4.09 -4.77 -5.96
CA SER A 26 -3.95 -4.30 -7.33
C SER A 26 -3.29 -2.92 -7.36
N THR A 27 -2.68 -2.60 -8.50
CA THR A 27 -2.16 -1.26 -8.81
C THR A 27 -2.74 -0.78 -10.13
N SER A 28 -3.13 0.49 -10.20
CA SER A 28 -3.59 1.14 -11.42
C SER A 28 -2.85 2.47 -11.60
N ILE A 29 -2.53 2.81 -12.85
CA ILE A 29 -1.91 4.09 -13.21
C ILE A 29 -3.01 4.92 -13.87
N GLN A 30 -3.30 6.08 -13.30
CA GLN A 30 -4.27 7.01 -13.85
C GLN A 30 -3.70 7.72 -15.08
N ALA A 31 -4.57 8.34 -15.88
CA ALA A 31 -4.17 9.08 -17.09
C ALA A 31 -3.16 10.22 -16.81
N ASP A 32 -3.20 10.79 -15.59
CA ASP A 32 -2.28 11.82 -15.09
C ASP A 32 -0.90 11.26 -14.64
N GLY A 33 -0.71 9.94 -14.66
CA GLY A 33 0.52 9.27 -14.21
C GLY A 33 0.54 8.93 -12.72
N THR A 34 -0.43 9.42 -11.94
CA THR A 34 -0.61 9.04 -10.53
C THR A 34 -0.90 7.53 -10.41
N GLN A 35 -0.08 6.82 -9.65
CA GLN A 35 -0.29 5.41 -9.32
C GLN A 35 -1.18 5.27 -8.09
N ILE A 36 -2.30 4.55 -8.23
CA ILE A 36 -3.21 4.17 -7.15
C ILE A 36 -3.02 2.69 -6.83
N VAL A 37 -2.95 2.39 -5.54
CA VAL A 37 -2.78 1.04 -5.02
C VAL A 37 -4.00 0.67 -4.20
N THR A 38 -4.61 -0.46 -4.53
CA THR A 38 -5.66 -1.07 -3.73
C THR A 38 -5.00 -1.97 -2.70
N LEU A 39 -5.25 -1.69 -1.43
CA LEU A 39 -4.73 -2.45 -0.29
C LEU A 39 -5.87 -3.17 0.41
N ARG A 40 -5.62 -4.40 0.86
CA ARG A 40 -6.44 -5.05 1.89
C ARG A 40 -5.75 -4.88 3.23
N LEU A 41 -6.41 -4.23 4.18
CA LEU A 41 -5.85 -3.98 5.51
C LEU A 41 -5.68 -5.29 6.28
N GLU A 42 -4.53 -5.49 6.90
CA GLU A 42 -4.25 -6.71 7.66
C GLU A 42 -5.18 -6.83 8.88
N GLY A 43 -5.63 -8.05 9.16
CA GLY A 43 -6.59 -8.31 10.25
C GLY A 43 -8.03 -7.87 9.96
N THR A 44 -8.31 -7.34 8.77
CA THR A 44 -9.68 -6.95 8.37
C THR A 44 -10.02 -7.42 6.95
N ASN A 45 -11.29 -7.28 6.58
CA ASN A 45 -11.76 -7.49 5.21
C ASN A 45 -11.93 -6.17 4.44
N THR A 46 -11.40 -5.07 4.98
CA THR A 46 -11.52 -3.74 4.41
C THR A 46 -10.45 -3.53 3.36
N THR A 47 -10.88 -3.03 2.20
CA THR A 47 -10.00 -2.53 1.15
C THR A 47 -9.99 -1.02 1.12
N VAL A 48 -8.80 -0.44 0.91
CA VAL A 48 -8.60 1.00 0.75
C VAL A 48 -7.81 1.28 -0.52
N ASN A 49 -8.06 2.42 -1.15
CA ASN A 49 -7.33 2.88 -2.32
C ASN A 49 -6.51 4.09 -1.92
N LEU A 50 -5.19 3.98 -2.04
CA LEU A 50 -4.26 5.04 -1.67
C LEU A 50 -3.27 5.29 -2.82
N PRO A 51 -2.85 6.54 -3.04
CA PRO A 51 -1.75 6.83 -3.95
C PRO A 51 -0.47 6.17 -3.43
N ALA A 52 0.31 5.62 -4.37
CA ALA A 52 1.55 4.90 -4.07
C ALA A 52 2.57 5.74 -3.27
N ASP A 53 2.54 7.06 -3.44
CA ASP A 53 3.41 8.02 -2.74
C ASP A 53 3.19 8.05 -1.22
N LEU A 54 1.99 7.70 -0.74
CA LEU A 54 1.69 7.62 0.69
C LEU A 54 2.08 6.28 1.31
N LEU A 55 2.53 5.32 0.50
CA LEU A 55 2.79 3.95 0.94
C LEU A 55 4.28 3.71 1.11
N ASN A 56 4.61 3.01 2.19
CA ASN A 56 5.95 2.51 2.45
C ASN A 56 5.94 1.00 2.28
N ALA A 57 6.89 0.46 1.50
CA ALA A 57 7.04 -0.97 1.39
C ALA A 57 7.65 -1.53 2.69
N ASP A 58 7.02 -2.58 3.23
CA ASP A 58 7.54 -3.34 4.35
C ASP A 58 8.63 -4.26 3.81
N HIS A 59 9.80 -3.68 3.52
CA HIS A 59 11.00 -4.45 3.27
C HIS A 59 11.42 -5.01 4.64
N GLY A 60 10.93 -6.20 4.98
CA GLY A 60 11.42 -6.93 6.15
C GLY A 60 12.93 -6.87 6.12
N GLN A 61 13.54 -6.20 7.10
CA GLN A 61 14.96 -5.95 7.20
C GLN A 61 15.68 -7.29 7.00
N GLN A 62 16.27 -7.48 5.82
CA GLN A 62 17.13 -8.61 5.54
C GLN A 62 18.42 -8.34 6.30
N HIS A 63 18.53 -8.93 7.50
CA HIS A 63 19.77 -9.01 8.26
C HIS A 63 20.78 -9.95 7.57
#